data_AF-A0A7R9ART7-F1
#
_entry.id   AF-A0A7R9ART7-F1
#
_cell.length_a   1.000
_cell.length_b   1.000
_cell.length_c   1.000
_cell.angle_alpha   90.00
_cell.angle_beta   90.00
_cell.angle_gamma   90.00
#
_symmetry.space_group_name_H-M   'P 1'
#
loop_
_entity.id
_entity.type
_entity.pdbx_description
1 polymer ?
#
loop_
_entity_poly.entity_id
_entity_poly.type
_entity_poly.pdbx_seq_one_letter_code
_entity_poly.pdbx_strand_id
1 'polypeptide(L)'
;MLMTRHIWRTVLLVTTQLAHNPVRVNGVNMTQLEHSPEAVSSWMYAPDSVLLHIFQFLSPKELLNAGLVCSSWCRLSYDQLLWKHLLYRNFSIDPSVGISPGHTSWVREYQRLVYHTPLIQTEVLRDHSHQVLHVSFAQCGSMFATCSKDGYILVWQAEFPSRIVYSHDMKSFSWKYTQYSQFNESDTLLLVSGVHFGTPHSTSGEIAVFGLQEGFPLQCRVMNKPYDIFGTWFSDKYLLSGDLHWLAHFVSTSIVWLNKASQETSSEHVPIMNLLYRFYNSNASSIRAVMVTNCLAPMPEFPDSRESSDKNWSRRPEYLDLEGTLSNCHRLEESLDYASPIKYSAEYRQFETQQSATSDSEDITPTDDASDNSSEASMELGLSEKYLIFTTGSKTYTPHQVGFKRVRGVTFPRKMSPGPTLSERLARRAAERENSQQPDPNWLVFEEVADRFDKVDHLIDLHGHIIGMGLSPDHRYLYVNTRPWPHGYTIENPLDPPPIAQEIDIHVIDLVSLKEVGTMLRSHKAYTPNNECFFIFLDVCHQYVASGAEDRHGYLWDRHYGACLTKFPHNDVVNAVAFNPRDSEMLVTTSDDFTVKVWRSRRRVLQLGLNPKHLTKGTELRRK
;
A
#
# COMPACT_ATOMS: atom_id res chain seq x y z
N MET A 1 43.13 2.99 -11.66
CA MET A 1 41.73 2.47 -11.67
C MET A 1 40.76 3.31 -12.51
N LEU A 2 40.69 4.63 -12.34
CA LEU A 2 39.89 5.51 -13.24
C LEU A 2 40.44 5.57 -14.67
N MET A 3 41.76 5.54 -14.82
CA MET A 3 42.43 5.56 -16.13
C MET A 3 42.17 4.29 -16.94
N THR A 4 42.13 3.12 -16.29
CA THR A 4 41.72 1.86 -16.91
C THR A 4 40.24 1.92 -17.32
N ARG A 5 39.32 2.38 -16.47
CA ARG A 5 37.89 2.52 -16.83
C ARG A 5 37.67 3.30 -18.13
N HIS A 6 38.40 4.40 -18.34
CA HIS A 6 38.27 5.18 -19.57
C HIS A 6 38.85 4.46 -20.78
N ILE A 7 40.03 3.84 -20.65
CA ILE A 7 40.68 3.11 -21.74
C ILE A 7 39.79 1.94 -22.20
N TRP A 8 39.25 1.15 -21.27
CA TRP A 8 38.39 0.01 -21.59
C TRP A 8 37.04 0.42 -22.19
N ARG A 9 36.44 1.52 -21.72
CA ARG A 9 35.22 2.10 -22.34
C ARG A 9 35.47 2.56 -23.77
N THR A 10 36.56 3.27 -24.01
CA THR A 10 36.89 3.80 -25.33
C THR A 10 37.20 2.68 -26.31
N VAL A 11 37.94 1.65 -25.89
CA VAL A 11 38.24 0.48 -26.74
C VAL A 11 36.96 -0.28 -27.10
N LEU A 12 36.06 -0.54 -26.14
CA LEU A 12 34.81 -1.24 -26.43
C LEU A 12 33.86 -0.41 -27.31
N LEU A 13 33.76 0.90 -27.09
CA LEU A 13 32.96 1.82 -27.91
C LEU A 13 33.48 1.92 -29.35
N VAL A 14 34.81 1.95 -29.53
CA VAL A 14 35.42 1.98 -30.87
C VAL A 14 35.17 0.64 -31.59
N THR A 15 35.32 -0.51 -30.92
CA THR A 15 35.03 -1.82 -31.54
C THR A 15 33.54 -2.03 -31.86
N THR A 16 32.63 -1.53 -31.02
CA THR A 16 31.17 -1.61 -31.25
C THR A 16 30.69 -0.65 -32.34
N GLN A 17 31.28 0.54 -32.45
CA GLN A 17 31.00 1.48 -33.55
C GLN A 17 31.50 0.97 -34.90
N LEU A 18 32.67 0.32 -34.95
CA LEU A 18 33.21 -0.29 -36.17
C LEU A 18 32.34 -1.46 -36.68
N ALA A 19 31.65 -2.17 -35.78
CA ALA A 19 30.74 -3.26 -36.15
C ALA A 19 29.37 -2.78 -36.68
N HIS A 20 28.91 -1.58 -36.30
CA HIS A 20 27.55 -1.10 -36.58
C HIS A 20 27.39 -0.26 -37.86
N ASN A 21 28.46 0.11 -38.57
CA ASN A 21 28.38 0.99 -39.75
C ASN A 21 29.45 0.68 -40.82
N PRO A 22 29.14 -0.09 -41.87
CA PRO A 22 29.93 -0.06 -43.10
C PRO A 22 29.29 0.94 -44.06
N VAL A 23 29.20 2.23 -43.70
CA VAL A 23 28.67 3.24 -44.64
C VAL A 23 29.66 4.39 -44.80
N ARG A 24 30.12 4.48 -46.06
CA ARG A 24 30.87 5.57 -46.70
C ARG A 24 30.49 6.94 -46.13
N VAL A 25 31.47 7.60 -45.53
CA VAL A 25 31.43 9.05 -45.30
C VAL A 25 32.30 9.72 -46.35
N ASN A 26 31.72 10.75 -46.97
CA ASN A 26 32.24 11.54 -48.08
C ASN A 26 33.69 12.02 -47.88
N GLY A 27 34.54 11.73 -48.87
CA GLY A 27 35.48 12.70 -49.41
C GLY A 27 36.72 13.08 -48.58
N VAL A 28 37.12 12.29 -47.58
CA VAL A 28 38.44 12.48 -46.94
C VAL A 28 39.24 11.19 -47.04
N ASN A 29 40.35 11.24 -47.77
CA ASN A 29 41.35 10.17 -47.82
C ASN A 29 41.94 9.96 -46.42
N MET A 30 41.45 8.95 -45.70
CA MET A 30 42.16 8.37 -44.58
C MET A 30 43.09 7.28 -45.08
N THR A 31 44.30 7.67 -45.53
CA THR A 31 45.41 6.75 -45.83
C THR A 31 46.49 6.75 -44.74
N GLN A 32 46.20 7.19 -43.51
CA GLN A 32 47.19 7.21 -42.43
C GLN A 32 46.63 6.86 -41.04
N LEU A 33 45.90 5.75 -40.94
CA LEU A 33 45.69 5.05 -39.67
C LEU A 33 45.70 3.54 -39.96
N GLU A 34 46.88 3.03 -40.28
CA GLU A 34 47.19 1.61 -40.18
C GLU A 34 47.16 1.20 -38.69
N HIS A 35 45.96 0.89 -38.18
CA HIS A 35 45.84 0.01 -37.04
C HIS A 35 45.45 -1.38 -37.55
N SER A 36 46.38 -2.31 -37.38
CA SER A 36 46.34 -3.74 -37.71
C SER A 36 44.94 -4.39 -37.57
N PRO A 37 44.47 -5.18 -38.56
CA PRO A 37 43.27 -6.01 -38.47
C PRO A 37 43.29 -7.03 -37.30
N GLU A 38 44.46 -7.28 -36.72
CA GLU A 38 44.68 -8.24 -35.64
C GLU A 38 44.03 -7.84 -34.30
N ALA A 39 43.85 -6.53 -34.05
CA ALA A 39 43.30 -6.05 -32.78
C ALA A 39 41.79 -6.35 -32.63
N VAL A 40 41.04 -6.34 -33.74
CA VAL A 40 39.60 -6.70 -33.73
C VAL A 40 39.43 -8.22 -33.61
N SER A 41 40.38 -8.99 -34.13
CA SER A 41 40.41 -10.47 -34.01
C SER A 41 40.59 -10.91 -32.55
N SER A 42 41.47 -10.26 -31.78
CA SER A 42 41.81 -10.69 -30.41
C SER A 42 40.63 -10.73 -29.42
N TRP A 43 39.66 -9.83 -29.54
CA TRP A 43 38.51 -9.73 -28.62
C TRP A 43 37.46 -10.83 -28.82
N MET A 44 37.35 -11.38 -30.03
CA MET A 44 36.44 -12.51 -30.29
C MET A 44 36.92 -13.81 -29.63
N TYR A 45 38.22 -13.90 -29.32
CA TYR A 45 38.83 -15.05 -28.66
C TYR A 45 39.16 -14.81 -27.18
N ALA A 46 38.76 -13.66 -26.61
CA ALA A 46 38.95 -13.38 -25.19
C ALA A 46 38.15 -14.39 -24.34
N PRO A 47 38.73 -14.95 -23.26
CA PRO A 47 38.01 -15.86 -22.38
C PRO A 47 36.76 -15.20 -21.78
N ASP A 48 35.68 -15.98 -21.63
CA ASP A 48 34.41 -15.55 -21.04
C ASP A 48 34.59 -14.84 -19.69
N SER A 49 35.51 -15.32 -18.84
CA SER A 49 35.79 -14.74 -17.53
C SER A 49 36.33 -13.31 -17.60
N VAL A 50 37.16 -13.00 -18.61
CA VAL A 50 37.70 -11.65 -18.83
C VAL A 50 36.60 -10.73 -19.35
N LEU A 51 35.79 -11.22 -20.30
CA LEU A 51 34.66 -10.46 -20.83
C LEU A 51 33.62 -10.14 -19.75
N LEU A 52 33.26 -11.10 -18.90
CA LEU A 52 32.36 -10.89 -17.76
C LEU A 52 32.91 -9.86 -16.77
N HIS A 53 34.22 -9.93 -16.48
CA HIS A 53 34.89 -8.95 -15.62
C HIS A 53 34.92 -7.53 -16.23
N ILE A 54 34.90 -7.40 -17.55
CA ILE A 54 34.76 -6.10 -18.22
C ILE A 54 33.29 -5.65 -18.18
N PHE A 55 32.36 -6.57 -18.48
CA PHE A 55 30.94 -6.29 -18.60
C PHE A 55 30.30 -5.81 -17.29
N GLN A 56 30.78 -6.24 -16.12
CA GLN A 56 30.32 -5.71 -14.82
C GLN A 56 30.48 -4.19 -14.64
N PHE A 57 31.40 -3.57 -15.39
CA PHE A 57 31.60 -2.12 -15.35
C PHE A 57 30.76 -1.35 -16.37
N LEU A 58 30.06 -2.04 -17.27
CA LEU A 58 29.18 -1.43 -18.25
C LEU A 58 27.85 -1.03 -17.60
N SER A 59 27.23 0.01 -18.15
CA SER A 59 25.82 0.29 -17.89
C SER A 59 24.94 -0.72 -18.62
N PRO A 60 23.69 -0.93 -18.19
CA PRO A 60 22.76 -1.85 -18.87
C PRO A 60 22.59 -1.57 -20.36
N LYS A 61 22.61 -0.29 -20.75
CA LYS A 61 22.51 0.11 -22.16
C LYS A 61 23.77 -0.28 -22.95
N GLU A 62 24.95 -0.03 -22.39
CA GLU A 62 26.23 -0.44 -23.00
C GLU A 62 26.33 -1.96 -23.09
N LEU A 63 25.85 -2.68 -22.08
CA LEU A 63 25.83 -4.13 -22.03
C LEU A 63 24.93 -4.75 -23.11
N LEU A 64 23.72 -4.22 -23.29
CA LEU A 64 22.82 -4.65 -24.36
C LEU A 64 23.42 -4.36 -25.74
N ASN A 65 24.07 -3.21 -25.93
CA ASN A 65 24.78 -2.90 -27.17
C ASN A 65 25.95 -3.85 -27.44
N ALA A 66 26.71 -4.25 -26.40
CA ALA A 66 27.77 -5.25 -26.54
C ALA A 66 27.20 -6.60 -26.98
N GLY A 67 26.01 -6.97 -26.49
CA GLY A 67 25.31 -8.19 -26.92
C GLY A 67 24.96 -8.23 -28.41
N LEU A 68 24.89 -7.08 -29.10
CA LEU A 68 24.59 -7.02 -30.54
C LEU A 68 25.80 -7.34 -31.44
N VAL A 69 27.01 -7.44 -30.88
CA VAL A 69 28.24 -7.61 -31.66
C VAL A 69 28.41 -9.03 -32.20
N CYS A 70 28.26 -10.04 -31.35
CA CYS A 70 28.41 -11.45 -31.74
C CYS A 70 27.62 -12.38 -30.80
N SER A 71 27.43 -13.65 -31.21
CA SER A 71 26.66 -14.64 -30.44
C SER A 71 27.25 -14.93 -29.06
N SER A 72 28.57 -14.97 -28.93
CA SER A 72 29.24 -15.18 -27.64
C SER A 72 28.98 -14.02 -26.68
N TRP A 73 29.14 -12.78 -27.15
CA TRP A 73 28.88 -11.58 -26.34
C TRP A 73 27.41 -11.43 -26.02
N CYS A 74 26.51 -11.81 -26.94
CA CYS A 74 25.09 -11.90 -26.67
C CYS A 74 24.83 -12.81 -25.47
N ARG A 75 25.31 -14.06 -25.49
CA ARG A 75 25.17 -15.01 -24.38
C ARG A 75 25.69 -14.44 -23.06
N LEU A 76 26.89 -13.86 -23.05
CA LEU A 76 27.52 -13.30 -21.85
C LEU A 76 26.81 -12.03 -21.34
N SER A 77 26.25 -11.23 -22.24
CA SER A 77 25.52 -10.02 -21.87
C SER A 77 24.23 -10.31 -21.09
N TYR A 78 23.69 -11.52 -21.18
CA TYR A 78 22.52 -11.99 -20.43
C TYR A 78 22.87 -12.87 -19.22
N ASP A 79 24.14 -12.85 -18.78
CA ASP A 79 24.57 -13.61 -17.61
C ASP A 79 23.84 -13.17 -16.32
N GLN A 80 23.32 -14.13 -15.57
CA GLN A 80 22.45 -13.86 -14.41
C GLN A 80 23.19 -13.15 -13.26
N LEU A 81 24.45 -13.47 -13.02
CA LEU A 81 25.23 -12.88 -11.94
C LEU A 81 25.60 -11.43 -12.26
N LEU A 82 25.84 -11.15 -13.54
CA LEU A 82 26.06 -9.80 -14.03
C LEU A 82 24.85 -8.90 -13.78
N TRP A 83 23.65 -9.36 -14.14
CA TRP A 83 22.41 -8.59 -13.92
C TRP A 83 22.04 -8.49 -12.43
N LYS A 84 22.30 -9.53 -11.63
CA LYS A 84 22.21 -9.46 -10.16
C LYS A 84 23.09 -8.34 -9.60
N HIS A 85 24.36 -8.31 -10.01
CA HIS A 85 25.30 -7.28 -9.56
C HIS A 85 24.83 -5.87 -9.96
N LEU A 86 24.38 -5.69 -11.21
CA LEU A 86 23.85 -4.41 -11.68
C LEU A 86 22.60 -3.97 -10.92
N LEU A 87 21.68 -4.90 -10.63
CA LEU A 87 20.46 -4.63 -9.88
C LEU A 87 20.80 -4.15 -8.46
N TYR A 88 21.67 -4.88 -7.75
CA TYR A 88 22.07 -4.52 -6.38
C TYR A 88 22.79 -3.17 -6.33
N ARG A 89 23.72 -2.95 -7.28
CA ARG A 89 24.48 -1.71 -7.36
C ARG A 89 23.58 -0.51 -7.66
N ASN A 90 22.68 -0.63 -8.63
CA ASN A 90 21.90 0.49 -9.11
C ASN A 90 20.78 0.86 -8.14
N PHE A 91 20.15 -0.12 -7.49
CA PHE A 91 19.04 0.11 -6.57
C PHE A 91 19.43 0.07 -5.09
N SER A 92 20.73 -0.09 -4.78
CA SER A 92 21.25 -0.18 -3.41
C SER A 92 20.55 -1.26 -2.57
N ILE A 93 20.32 -2.42 -3.19
CA ILE A 93 19.60 -3.55 -2.58
C ILE A 93 20.57 -4.34 -1.68
N ASP A 94 20.07 -4.81 -0.55
CA ASP A 94 20.84 -5.60 0.40
C ASP A 94 21.34 -6.93 -0.23
N PRO A 95 22.61 -7.32 -0.03
CA PRO A 95 23.15 -8.54 -0.63
C PRO A 95 22.45 -9.86 -0.21
N SER A 96 21.75 -9.86 0.93
CA SER A 96 21.01 -11.02 1.45
C SER A 96 19.66 -11.23 0.74
N VAL A 97 19.15 -10.24 0.01
CA VAL A 97 17.84 -10.38 -0.67
C VAL A 97 17.97 -11.31 -1.86
N GLY A 98 17.29 -12.46 -1.83
CA GLY A 98 17.19 -13.33 -3.00
C GLY A 98 16.41 -12.70 -4.17
N ILE A 99 16.37 -13.39 -5.30
CA ILE A 99 15.43 -13.03 -6.38
C ILE A 99 13.99 -13.11 -5.87
N SER A 100 13.11 -12.28 -6.41
CA SER A 100 11.68 -12.33 -6.09
C SER A 100 11.12 -13.75 -6.27
N PRO A 101 10.30 -14.27 -5.35
CA PRO A 101 9.65 -15.57 -5.47
C PRO A 101 8.90 -15.72 -6.81
N GLY A 102 8.85 -16.92 -7.36
CA GLY A 102 8.29 -17.19 -8.69
C GLY A 102 9.12 -16.67 -9.87
N HIS A 103 10.16 -15.87 -9.63
CA HIS A 103 11.01 -15.32 -10.68
C HIS A 103 12.36 -16.04 -10.72
N THR A 104 12.84 -16.33 -11.93
CA THR A 104 14.08 -17.08 -12.15
C THR A 104 15.17 -16.28 -12.87
N SER A 105 14.88 -15.04 -13.28
CA SER A 105 15.79 -14.22 -14.09
C SER A 105 15.99 -12.82 -13.52
N TRP A 106 17.22 -12.52 -13.13
CA TRP A 106 17.64 -11.18 -12.70
C TRP A 106 17.51 -10.14 -13.81
N VAL A 107 17.65 -10.54 -15.07
CA VAL A 107 17.44 -9.65 -16.22
C VAL A 107 15.99 -9.17 -16.27
N ARG A 108 15.03 -10.09 -16.06
CA ARG A 108 13.61 -9.76 -16.05
C ARG A 108 13.24 -8.88 -14.86
N GLU A 109 13.83 -9.13 -13.69
CA GLU A 109 13.65 -8.26 -12.53
C GLU A 109 14.23 -6.86 -12.74
N TYR A 110 15.41 -6.77 -13.36
CA TYR A 110 15.96 -5.47 -13.76
C TYR A 110 15.06 -4.76 -14.77
N GLN A 111 14.50 -5.50 -15.73
CA GLN A 111 13.53 -4.97 -16.70
C GLN A 111 12.25 -4.49 -16.00
N ARG A 112 11.71 -5.23 -15.03
CA ARG A 112 10.53 -4.86 -14.23
C ARG A 112 10.73 -3.50 -13.57
N LEU A 113 11.79 -3.35 -12.78
CA LEU A 113 12.11 -2.13 -12.02
C LEU A 113 12.41 -0.89 -12.90
N VAL A 114 12.70 -1.07 -14.18
CA VAL A 114 13.08 0.03 -15.09
C VAL A 114 12.01 0.33 -16.13
N TYR A 115 11.29 -0.68 -16.60
CA TYR A 115 10.39 -0.59 -17.74
C TYR A 115 8.91 -0.66 -17.36
N HIS A 116 8.59 -1.42 -16.31
CA HIS A 116 7.22 -1.63 -15.83
C HIS A 116 6.84 -0.72 -14.66
N THR A 117 7.82 -0.12 -13.98
CA THR A 117 7.57 0.82 -12.89
C THR A 117 6.85 2.09 -13.38
N PRO A 118 5.74 2.50 -12.75
CA PRO A 118 5.08 3.78 -13.01
C PRO A 118 6.06 4.94 -12.79
N LEU A 119 6.28 5.75 -13.82
CA LEU A 119 7.31 6.80 -13.79
C LEU A 119 6.93 8.03 -14.62
N ILE A 120 6.22 7.84 -15.72
CA ILE A 120 5.95 8.90 -16.69
C ILE A 120 4.60 9.52 -16.38
N GLN A 121 4.58 10.83 -16.20
CA GLN A 121 3.35 11.60 -16.02
C GLN A 121 2.65 11.69 -17.37
N THR A 122 1.58 10.93 -17.54
CA THR A 122 0.79 10.97 -18.79
C THR A 122 -0.25 12.07 -18.77
N GLU A 123 -0.82 12.37 -17.59
CA GLU A 123 -1.96 13.29 -17.47
C GLU A 123 -1.86 14.12 -16.18
N VAL A 124 -2.41 15.33 -16.23
CA VAL A 124 -2.62 16.22 -15.08
C VAL A 124 -4.07 16.69 -15.12
N LEU A 125 -4.87 16.19 -14.20
CA LEU A 125 -6.28 16.53 -14.07
C LEU A 125 -6.39 17.71 -13.10
N ARG A 126 -7.18 18.73 -13.48
CA ARG A 126 -7.23 20.04 -12.81
C ARG A 126 -8.65 20.48 -12.48
N ASP A 127 -9.57 19.53 -12.49
CA ASP A 127 -11.00 19.79 -12.35
C ASP A 127 -11.40 20.11 -10.90
N HIS A 128 -10.57 19.75 -9.92
CA HIS A 128 -10.70 20.23 -8.56
C HIS A 128 -10.20 21.67 -8.42
N SER A 129 -10.92 22.45 -7.61
CA SER A 129 -10.62 23.88 -7.37
C SER A 129 -9.94 24.15 -6.02
N HIS A 130 -9.67 23.09 -5.25
CA HIS A 130 -8.98 23.13 -3.97
C HIS A 130 -8.19 21.83 -3.76
N GLN A 131 -7.46 21.76 -2.65
CA GLN A 131 -6.66 20.63 -2.16
C GLN A 131 -7.39 19.29 -2.33
N VAL A 132 -6.76 18.36 -3.04
CA VAL A 132 -7.30 17.02 -3.29
C VAL A 132 -6.77 16.06 -2.22
N LEU A 133 -7.66 15.57 -1.36
CA LEU A 133 -7.32 14.88 -0.12
C LEU A 133 -7.18 13.37 -0.28
N HIS A 134 -7.95 12.76 -1.18
CA HIS A 134 -8.00 11.31 -1.31
C HIS A 134 -8.26 10.85 -2.74
N VAL A 135 -7.79 9.65 -3.07
CA VAL A 135 -8.10 8.92 -4.29
C VAL A 135 -8.27 7.43 -3.98
N SER A 136 -9.24 6.79 -4.62
CA SER A 136 -9.47 5.34 -4.51
C SER A 136 -9.88 4.76 -5.86
N PHE A 137 -9.36 3.60 -6.22
CA PHE A 137 -9.80 2.86 -7.41
C PHE A 137 -10.97 1.93 -7.13
N ALA A 138 -11.78 1.68 -8.16
CA ALA A 138 -12.67 0.53 -8.24
C ALA A 138 -11.85 -0.76 -8.38
N GLN A 139 -12.34 -1.88 -7.86
CA GLN A 139 -11.65 -3.17 -7.83
C GLN A 139 -11.44 -3.77 -9.24
N CYS A 140 -12.30 -3.44 -10.18
CA CYS A 140 -12.17 -3.74 -11.60
C CYS A 140 -11.14 -2.85 -12.32
N GLY A 141 -10.65 -1.78 -11.67
CA GLY A 141 -9.66 -0.88 -12.23
C GLY A 141 -10.16 0.02 -13.36
N SER A 142 -11.47 -0.01 -13.66
CA SER A 142 -12.07 0.79 -14.74
C SER A 142 -12.29 2.26 -14.37
N MET A 143 -12.43 2.53 -13.08
CA MET A 143 -12.72 3.87 -12.54
C MET A 143 -11.92 4.16 -11.28
N PHE A 144 -11.78 5.44 -10.96
CA PHE A 144 -11.28 5.91 -9.67
C PHE A 144 -12.07 7.14 -9.21
N ALA A 145 -12.15 7.35 -7.90
CA ALA A 145 -12.83 8.49 -7.30
C ALA A 145 -11.83 9.40 -6.57
N THR A 146 -12.08 10.71 -6.58
CA THR A 146 -11.26 11.71 -5.89
C THR A 146 -12.11 12.59 -4.98
N CYS A 147 -11.58 12.88 -3.79
CA CYS A 147 -12.20 13.77 -2.79
C CYS A 147 -11.35 15.03 -2.58
N SER A 148 -11.99 16.16 -2.36
CA SER A 148 -11.35 17.47 -2.30
C SER A 148 -12.00 18.40 -1.28
N LYS A 149 -11.20 19.36 -0.80
CA LYS A 149 -11.64 20.48 0.03
C LYS A 149 -12.59 21.45 -0.69
N ASP A 150 -12.74 21.33 -2.00
CA ASP A 150 -13.75 22.08 -2.75
C ASP A 150 -15.18 21.56 -2.51
N GLY A 151 -15.35 20.41 -1.86
CA GLY A 151 -16.65 19.81 -1.55
C GLY A 151 -17.19 18.86 -2.63
N TYR A 152 -16.46 18.66 -3.72
CA TYR A 152 -16.88 17.75 -4.78
C TYR A 152 -16.35 16.34 -4.56
N ILE A 153 -17.16 15.37 -5.00
CA ILE A 153 -16.71 14.02 -5.34
C ILE A 153 -16.67 13.94 -6.87
N LEU A 154 -15.51 13.56 -7.42
CA LEU A 154 -15.36 13.29 -8.86
C LEU A 154 -15.06 11.81 -9.06
N VAL A 155 -15.76 11.18 -9.99
CA VAL A 155 -15.49 9.80 -10.43
C VAL A 155 -15.01 9.84 -11.86
N TRP A 156 -13.88 9.19 -12.10
CA TRP A 156 -13.13 9.23 -13.33
C TRP A 156 -13.09 7.84 -13.96
N GLN A 157 -13.16 7.79 -15.28
CA GLN A 157 -12.76 6.62 -16.04
C GLN A 157 -11.23 6.54 -16.08
N ALA A 158 -10.66 5.37 -15.77
CA ALA A 158 -9.22 5.15 -15.65
C ALA A 158 -8.49 4.96 -17.00
N GLU A 159 -9.24 4.84 -18.09
CA GLU A 159 -8.69 4.76 -19.45
C GLU A 159 -7.93 6.04 -19.83
N PHE A 160 -7.03 5.96 -20.82
CA PHE A 160 -6.34 7.14 -21.36
C PHE A 160 -7.08 7.67 -22.60
N PRO A 161 -7.46 8.96 -22.65
CA PRO A 161 -7.37 9.94 -21.57
C PRO A 161 -8.47 9.74 -20.52
N SER A 162 -8.16 10.04 -19.27
CA SER A 162 -9.09 9.93 -18.14
C SER A 162 -10.16 11.01 -18.25
N ARG A 163 -11.41 10.62 -17.98
CA ARG A 163 -12.59 11.49 -18.13
C ARG A 163 -13.47 11.39 -16.91
N ILE A 164 -14.10 12.50 -16.54
CA ILE A 164 -15.10 12.52 -15.47
C ILE A 164 -16.35 11.82 -15.98
N VAL A 165 -16.77 10.79 -15.25
CA VAL A 165 -18.03 10.05 -15.47
C VAL A 165 -19.12 10.59 -14.55
N TYR A 166 -18.75 11.03 -13.35
CA TYR A 166 -19.68 11.59 -12.38
C TYR A 166 -19.05 12.70 -11.55
N SER A 167 -19.85 13.69 -11.21
CA SER A 167 -19.48 14.81 -10.34
C SER A 167 -20.68 15.18 -9.49
N HIS A 168 -20.44 15.35 -8.19
CA HIS A 168 -21.49 15.78 -7.26
C HIS A 168 -20.97 16.75 -6.21
N ASP A 169 -21.70 17.83 -5.99
CA ASP A 169 -21.39 18.81 -4.94
C ASP A 169 -22.01 18.36 -3.61
N MET A 170 -21.16 17.95 -2.67
CA MET A 170 -21.59 17.48 -1.36
C MET A 170 -21.96 18.62 -0.40
N LYS A 171 -21.73 19.89 -0.77
CA LYS A 171 -22.23 21.04 -0.01
C LYS A 171 -23.76 21.08 0.03
N SER A 172 -24.42 20.48 -0.96
CA SER A 172 -25.86 20.24 -0.94
C SER A 172 -26.34 19.46 0.30
N PHE A 173 -25.48 18.61 0.86
CA PHE A 173 -25.71 17.88 2.11
C PHE A 173 -25.15 18.58 3.35
N SER A 174 -24.86 19.88 3.28
CA SER A 174 -24.23 20.66 4.36
C SER A 174 -22.84 20.13 4.77
N TRP A 175 -22.08 19.61 3.81
CA TRP A 175 -20.68 19.25 4.01
C TRP A 175 -19.79 20.46 3.73
N LYS A 176 -18.75 20.62 4.56
CA LYS A 176 -17.68 21.58 4.34
C LYS A 176 -16.73 21.09 3.23
N TYR A 177 -16.37 19.81 3.28
CA TYR A 177 -15.55 19.15 2.27
C TYR A 177 -15.71 17.62 2.28
N THR A 178 -15.31 16.98 1.18
CA THR A 178 -15.14 15.52 1.06
C THR A 178 -13.72 15.13 1.45
N GLN A 179 -13.57 14.01 2.17
CA GLN A 179 -12.28 13.64 2.76
C GLN A 179 -11.77 12.29 2.30
N TYR A 180 -12.63 11.28 2.19
CA TYR A 180 -12.22 9.92 1.87
C TYR A 180 -13.30 9.19 1.07
N SER A 181 -12.89 8.27 0.21
CA SER A 181 -13.76 7.49 -0.66
C SER A 181 -13.31 6.04 -0.74
N GLN A 182 -14.25 5.11 -0.93
CA GLN A 182 -13.94 3.69 -1.12
C GLN A 182 -15.03 2.99 -1.93
N PHE A 183 -14.64 2.27 -2.97
CA PHE A 183 -15.53 1.35 -3.68
C PHE A 183 -15.74 0.07 -2.87
N ASN A 184 -16.91 -0.55 -2.94
CA ASN A 184 -17.11 -1.87 -2.35
C ASN A 184 -16.47 -2.97 -3.23
N GLU A 185 -16.41 -4.21 -2.73
CA GLU A 185 -15.67 -5.31 -3.36
C GLU A 185 -16.26 -5.70 -4.73
N SER A 186 -17.60 -5.61 -4.89
CA SER A 186 -18.27 -5.87 -6.17
C SER A 186 -18.36 -4.68 -7.13
N ASP A 187 -17.78 -3.52 -6.80
CA ASP A 187 -17.91 -2.28 -7.60
C ASP A 187 -19.36 -1.91 -7.92
N THR A 188 -20.26 -2.11 -6.96
CA THR A 188 -21.68 -1.73 -7.08
C THR A 188 -22.02 -0.46 -6.30
N LEU A 189 -21.24 -0.13 -5.26
CA LEU A 189 -21.46 1.01 -4.38
C LEU A 189 -20.16 1.79 -4.17
N LEU A 190 -20.31 3.11 -4.02
CA LEU A 190 -19.24 4.03 -3.64
C LEU A 190 -19.57 4.66 -2.30
N LEU A 191 -18.70 4.44 -1.32
CA LEU A 191 -18.71 5.12 -0.04
C LEU A 191 -17.92 6.42 -0.17
N VAL A 192 -18.49 7.52 0.30
CA VAL A 192 -17.82 8.81 0.43
C VAL A 192 -18.02 9.31 1.85
N SER A 193 -16.96 9.80 2.48
CA SER A 193 -17.02 10.43 3.79
C SER A 193 -16.58 11.88 3.71
N GLY A 194 -17.18 12.71 4.54
CA GLY A 194 -16.88 14.12 4.60
C GLY A 194 -17.19 14.74 5.95
N VAL A 195 -16.87 16.02 6.04
CA VAL A 195 -16.94 16.80 7.27
C VAL A 195 -18.11 17.77 7.19
N HIS A 196 -18.96 17.83 8.22
CA HIS A 196 -20.11 18.72 8.24
C HIS A 196 -19.78 20.16 8.65
N PHE A 197 -20.67 21.09 8.31
CA PHE A 197 -20.71 22.40 8.96
C PHE A 197 -21.10 22.24 10.44
N GLY A 198 -20.24 22.72 11.33
CA GLY A 198 -20.50 22.80 12.76
C GLY A 198 -19.73 23.97 13.38
N THR A 199 -19.71 24.07 14.71
CA THR A 199 -18.78 24.97 15.39
C THR A 199 -17.34 24.66 14.93
N PRO A 200 -16.39 25.63 14.96
CA PRO A 200 -15.01 25.41 14.49
C PRO A 200 -14.28 24.21 15.11
N HIS A 201 -14.80 23.70 16.23
CA HIS A 201 -14.28 22.56 16.99
C HIS A 201 -15.12 21.29 16.84
N SER A 202 -16.12 21.28 15.95
CA SER A 202 -16.96 20.11 15.70
C SER A 202 -16.20 19.06 14.91
N THR A 203 -16.03 17.88 15.50
CA THR A 203 -15.45 16.70 14.84
C THR A 203 -16.48 15.85 14.09
N SER A 204 -17.69 16.36 13.88
CA SER A 204 -18.78 15.62 13.23
C SER A 204 -18.55 15.46 11.73
N GLY A 205 -18.66 14.22 11.24
CA GLY A 205 -18.70 13.88 9.82
C GLY A 205 -19.90 13.03 9.48
N GLU A 206 -20.00 12.70 8.20
CA GLU A 206 -21.04 11.83 7.65
C GLU A 206 -20.47 11.02 6.50
N ILE A 207 -21.07 9.85 6.30
CA ILE A 207 -20.80 8.93 5.20
C ILE A 207 -22.03 8.93 4.30
N ALA A 208 -21.84 9.16 3.00
CA ALA A 208 -22.83 9.01 1.95
C ALA A 208 -22.46 7.81 1.08
N VAL A 209 -23.44 6.97 0.76
CA VAL A 209 -23.26 5.83 -0.13
C VAL A 209 -24.02 6.07 -1.43
N PHE A 210 -23.33 5.94 -2.56
CA PHE A 210 -23.88 6.07 -3.89
C PHE A 210 -23.91 4.72 -4.59
N GLY A 211 -24.98 4.40 -5.30
CA GLY A 211 -25.00 3.28 -6.23
C GLY A 211 -24.21 3.62 -7.49
N LEU A 212 -23.54 2.66 -8.10
CA LEU A 212 -22.75 2.86 -9.33
C LEU A 212 -23.56 2.60 -10.61
N GLN A 213 -24.89 2.63 -10.49
CA GLN A 213 -25.82 2.60 -11.62
C GLN A 213 -25.89 3.98 -12.30
N GLU A 214 -26.58 4.07 -13.45
CA GLU A 214 -26.78 5.35 -14.13
C GLU A 214 -27.33 6.43 -13.18
N GLY A 215 -26.70 7.61 -13.21
CA GLY A 215 -27.08 8.75 -12.37
C GLY A 215 -26.53 8.72 -10.93
N PHE A 216 -25.80 7.67 -10.54
CA PHE A 216 -25.20 7.51 -9.20
C PHE A 216 -26.17 7.82 -8.05
N PRO A 217 -27.28 7.07 -7.91
CA PRO A 217 -28.31 7.38 -6.92
C PRO A 217 -27.79 7.23 -5.49
N LEU A 218 -28.06 8.23 -4.65
CA LEU A 218 -27.78 8.18 -3.22
C LEU A 218 -28.61 7.07 -2.55
N GLN A 219 -27.95 6.13 -1.89
CA GLN A 219 -28.55 4.97 -1.23
C GLN A 219 -28.83 5.21 0.25
N CYS A 220 -27.85 5.76 0.97
CA CYS A 220 -27.99 6.07 2.38
C CYS A 220 -26.99 7.13 2.84
N ARG A 221 -27.29 7.71 4.01
CA ARG A 221 -26.42 8.62 4.74
C ARG A 221 -26.32 8.16 6.20
N VAL A 222 -25.11 8.15 6.73
CA VAL A 222 -24.80 7.62 8.06
C VAL A 222 -23.90 8.60 8.79
N MET A 223 -24.25 8.93 10.03
CA MET A 223 -23.42 9.76 10.89
C MET A 223 -22.08 9.07 11.20
N ASN A 224 -20.99 9.84 11.18
CA ASN A 224 -19.65 9.35 11.49
C ASN A 224 -18.91 10.38 12.35
N LYS A 225 -18.77 10.11 13.65
CA LYS A 225 -18.25 11.05 14.63
C LYS A 225 -17.21 10.37 15.54
N PRO A 226 -15.94 10.78 15.54
CA PRO A 226 -15.35 11.83 14.72
C PRO A 226 -15.24 11.46 13.23
N TYR A 227 -15.09 12.47 12.38
CA TYR A 227 -14.99 12.32 10.92
C TYR A 227 -13.77 11.49 10.47
N ASP A 228 -12.70 11.48 11.27
CA ASP A 228 -11.42 10.80 11.00
C ASP A 228 -11.44 9.30 11.30
N ILE A 229 -12.61 8.75 11.62
CA ILE A 229 -12.87 7.32 11.51
C ILE A 229 -12.98 6.91 10.03
N PHE A 230 -13.33 7.86 9.14
CA PHE A 230 -13.59 7.72 7.70
C PHE A 230 -14.77 6.81 7.34
N GLY A 231 -14.83 5.64 7.97
CA GLY A 231 -15.73 4.55 7.60
C GLY A 231 -15.07 3.60 6.59
N THR A 232 -15.51 2.34 6.62
CA THR A 232 -14.99 1.29 5.73
C THR A 232 -16.09 0.29 5.43
N TRP A 233 -16.01 -0.37 4.29
CA TRP A 233 -16.86 -1.52 4.00
C TRP A 233 -16.54 -2.69 4.95
N PHE A 234 -17.58 -3.30 5.51
CA PHE A 234 -17.49 -4.59 6.23
C PHE A 234 -17.77 -5.77 5.28
N SER A 235 -18.73 -5.56 4.38
CA SER A 235 -19.06 -6.41 3.25
C SER A 235 -19.71 -5.55 2.17
N ASP A 236 -20.03 -6.13 1.02
CA ASP A 236 -20.68 -5.42 -0.09
C ASP A 236 -21.97 -4.68 0.25
N LYS A 237 -22.66 -5.08 1.33
CA LYS A 237 -23.95 -4.51 1.75
C LYS A 237 -23.88 -3.77 3.07
N TYR A 238 -22.78 -3.88 3.81
CA TYR A 238 -22.67 -3.33 5.15
C TYR A 238 -21.39 -2.51 5.30
N LEU A 239 -21.50 -1.37 5.96
CA LEU A 239 -20.40 -0.45 6.23
C LEU A 239 -20.29 -0.19 7.73
N LEU A 240 -19.08 0.17 8.15
CA LEU A 240 -18.78 0.60 9.50
C LEU A 240 -18.77 2.12 9.60
N SER A 241 -19.36 2.64 10.67
CA SER A 241 -19.23 4.04 11.07
C SER A 241 -18.88 4.13 12.55
N GLY A 242 -18.38 5.30 12.96
CA GLY A 242 -17.99 5.55 14.34
C GLY A 242 -18.86 6.56 15.07
N ASP A 243 -18.92 6.44 16.39
CA ASP A 243 -19.46 7.44 17.28
C ASP A 243 -18.60 7.59 18.54
N LEU A 244 -18.43 8.82 19.05
CA LEU A 244 -17.55 9.13 20.17
C LEU A 244 -18.32 9.93 21.23
N HIS A 245 -18.34 9.39 22.44
CA HIS A 245 -18.98 10.01 23.59
C HIS A 245 -18.00 10.22 24.74
N TRP A 246 -18.05 11.39 25.37
CA TRP A 246 -17.33 11.64 26.61
C TRP A 246 -18.11 11.07 27.79
N LEU A 247 -17.44 10.27 28.62
CA LEU A 247 -18.01 9.66 29.82
C LEU A 247 -17.60 10.43 31.08
N ALA A 248 -16.36 10.89 31.14
CA ALA A 248 -15.81 11.72 32.21
C ALA A 248 -14.66 12.58 31.69
N HIS A 249 -13.99 13.32 32.59
CA HIS A 249 -12.80 14.09 32.24
C HIS A 249 -11.70 13.16 31.69
N PHE A 250 -11.24 13.41 30.46
CA PHE A 250 -10.28 12.58 29.71
C PHE A 250 -10.69 11.12 29.45
N VAL A 251 -11.94 10.74 29.73
CA VAL A 251 -12.44 9.39 29.44
C VAL A 251 -13.54 9.49 28.40
N SER A 252 -13.35 8.76 27.30
CA SER A 252 -14.32 8.69 26.21
C SER A 252 -14.62 7.23 25.85
N THR A 253 -15.68 7.02 25.07
CA THR A 253 -15.99 5.73 24.48
C THR A 253 -16.17 5.87 22.98
N SER A 254 -15.46 5.02 22.24
CA SER A 254 -15.60 4.86 20.81
C SER A 254 -16.53 3.69 20.52
N ILE A 255 -17.60 3.98 19.79
CA ILE A 255 -18.59 3.01 19.37
C ILE A 255 -18.40 2.76 17.88
N VAL A 256 -18.34 1.50 17.48
CA VAL A 256 -18.31 1.08 16.08
C VAL A 256 -19.69 0.51 15.73
N TRP A 257 -20.35 1.14 14.76
CA TRP A 257 -21.66 0.78 14.27
C TRP A 257 -21.55 0.00 12.96
N LEU A 258 -22.39 -1.03 12.81
CA LEU A 258 -22.60 -1.75 11.57
C LEU A 258 -23.90 -1.28 10.92
N ASN A 259 -23.80 -0.74 9.72
CA ASN A 259 -24.90 -0.10 8.99
C ASN A 259 -25.16 -0.82 7.67
N LYS A 260 -26.43 -0.99 7.30
CA LYS A 260 -26.82 -1.49 5.98
C LYS A 260 -26.69 -0.35 4.94
N ALA A 261 -26.09 -0.66 3.80
CA ALA A 261 -25.83 0.31 2.74
C ALA A 261 -27.06 0.64 1.87
N SER A 262 -28.11 -0.18 1.92
CA SER A 262 -29.39 0.10 1.27
C SER A 262 -30.49 0.41 2.30
N GLN A 263 -31.23 1.50 2.06
CA GLN A 263 -32.45 1.81 2.80
C GLN A 263 -33.65 1.19 2.07
N GLU A 264 -34.35 0.26 2.72
CA GLU A 264 -35.70 -0.11 2.28
C GLU A 264 -36.63 1.06 2.61
N THR A 265 -37.50 1.39 1.66
CA THR A 265 -38.33 2.59 1.49
C THR A 265 -39.26 2.96 2.67
N SER A 266 -39.16 2.30 3.83
CA SER A 266 -40.00 2.50 5.01
C SER A 266 -39.25 3.06 6.23
N SER A 267 -37.93 3.24 6.18
CA SER A 267 -37.14 3.90 7.24
C SER A 267 -36.61 5.25 6.77
N GLU A 268 -37.49 6.16 6.36
CA GLU A 268 -37.12 7.36 5.59
C GLU A 268 -36.10 8.30 6.26
N HIS A 269 -35.81 8.21 7.57
CA HIS A 269 -34.92 9.17 8.23
C HIS A 269 -33.94 8.63 9.28
N VAL A 270 -33.84 7.31 9.51
CA VAL A 270 -32.89 6.79 10.51
C VAL A 270 -32.25 5.48 10.03
N PRO A 271 -30.93 5.42 9.82
CA PRO A 271 -30.25 4.17 9.48
C PRO A 271 -30.42 3.15 10.61
N ILE A 272 -30.65 1.89 10.25
CA ILE A 272 -30.72 0.80 11.23
C ILE A 272 -29.29 0.47 11.63
N MET A 273 -28.85 1.07 12.74
CA MET A 273 -27.49 0.89 13.27
C MET A 273 -27.47 -0.27 14.26
N ASN A 274 -26.69 -1.30 13.97
CA ASN A 274 -26.39 -2.36 14.92
C ASN A 274 -25.08 -2.03 15.62
N LEU A 275 -25.09 -2.03 16.96
CA LEU A 275 -23.88 -1.89 17.74
C LEU A 275 -22.97 -3.08 17.47
N LEU A 276 -21.77 -2.85 16.93
CA LEU A 276 -20.79 -3.91 16.68
C LEU A 276 -19.85 -4.03 17.88
N TYR A 277 -19.19 -2.94 18.26
CA TYR A 277 -18.29 -2.90 19.41
C TYR A 277 -18.35 -1.56 20.13
N ARG A 278 -18.05 -1.58 21.43
CA ARG A 278 -17.90 -0.40 22.27
C ARG A 278 -16.56 -0.47 23.00
N PHE A 279 -15.66 0.45 22.69
CA PHE A 279 -14.34 0.53 23.30
C PHE A 279 -14.25 1.66 24.33
N TYR A 280 -13.47 1.43 25.38
CA TYR A 280 -13.12 2.41 26.39
C TYR A 280 -11.83 3.12 25.99
N ASN A 281 -11.82 4.45 26.08
CA ASN A 281 -10.65 5.27 25.76
C ASN A 281 -10.25 6.09 26.99
N SER A 282 -8.99 5.99 27.38
CA SER A 282 -8.37 6.85 28.39
C SER A 282 -7.66 8.03 27.74
N ASN A 283 -7.27 9.03 28.54
CA ASN A 283 -6.37 10.11 28.13
C ASN A 283 -6.84 10.93 26.91
N ALA A 284 -8.16 11.15 26.80
CA ALA A 284 -8.79 11.85 25.68
C ALA A 284 -8.53 11.23 24.29
N SER A 285 -8.11 9.96 24.25
CA SER A 285 -7.93 9.28 22.99
C SER A 285 -9.25 8.83 22.37
N SER A 286 -9.15 8.35 21.14
CA SER A 286 -10.27 7.81 20.39
C SER A 286 -9.76 6.79 19.37
N ILE A 287 -10.66 5.90 18.97
CA ILE A 287 -10.45 5.04 17.81
C ILE A 287 -10.57 5.90 16.54
N ARG A 288 -9.62 5.73 15.62
CA ARG A 288 -9.54 6.43 14.33
C ARG A 288 -9.08 5.49 13.22
N ALA A 289 -9.27 5.88 11.96
CA ALA A 289 -8.83 5.14 10.78
C ALA A 289 -9.17 3.63 10.84
N VAL A 290 -10.46 3.30 10.74
CA VAL A 290 -10.94 1.93 10.85
C VAL A 290 -10.82 1.22 9.51
N MET A 291 -10.31 -0.02 9.51
CA MET A 291 -10.20 -0.89 8.35
C MET A 291 -10.70 -2.30 8.68
N VAL A 292 -11.16 -3.02 7.66
CA VAL A 292 -11.60 -4.41 7.79
C VAL A 292 -10.75 -5.29 6.88
N THR A 293 -10.33 -6.43 7.39
CA THR A 293 -9.61 -7.44 6.62
C THR A 293 -10.13 -8.84 6.91
N ASN A 294 -9.98 -9.76 5.97
CA ASN A 294 -10.29 -11.16 6.18
C ASN A 294 -9.18 -11.80 7.05
N CYS A 295 -9.56 -12.62 8.03
CA CYS A 295 -8.62 -13.45 8.77
C CYS A 295 -8.12 -14.54 7.81
N LEU A 296 -6.85 -14.46 7.43
CA LEU A 296 -6.16 -15.57 6.79
C LEU A 296 -5.84 -16.60 7.88
N ALA A 297 -6.45 -17.78 7.83
CA ALA A 297 -6.06 -18.88 8.70
C ALA A 297 -4.65 -19.33 8.33
N PRO A 298 -3.75 -19.60 9.30
CA PRO A 298 -2.55 -20.37 9.00
C PRO A 298 -3.01 -21.72 8.44
N MET A 299 -2.53 -22.08 7.24
CA MET A 299 -2.76 -23.41 6.70
C MET A 299 -2.23 -24.43 7.72
N PRO A 300 -2.94 -25.55 7.98
CA PRO A 300 -2.40 -26.58 8.84
C PRO A 300 -1.07 -27.06 8.25
N GLU A 301 0.00 -26.98 9.05
CA GLU A 301 1.28 -27.59 8.72
C GLU A 301 1.00 -29.06 8.38
N PHE A 302 1.25 -29.46 7.12
CA PHE A 302 1.20 -30.86 6.77
C PHE A 302 2.26 -31.56 7.62
N PRO A 303 1.91 -32.53 8.47
CA PRO A 303 2.92 -33.30 9.18
C PRO A 303 3.82 -33.95 8.13
N ASP A 304 5.13 -33.71 8.26
CA ASP A 304 6.17 -34.32 7.44
C ASP A 304 6.01 -35.83 7.48
N SER A 305 5.27 -36.38 6.53
CA SER A 305 5.12 -37.82 6.33
C SER A 305 6.31 -38.34 5.54
N ARG A 306 7.49 -38.27 6.16
CA ARG A 306 8.69 -38.99 5.71
C ARG A 306 9.42 -39.62 6.89
N GLU A 307 8.71 -40.46 7.62
CA GLU A 307 9.32 -41.61 8.28
C GLU A 307 8.93 -42.88 7.53
N SER A 308 9.83 -43.38 6.68
CA SER A 308 10.33 -44.76 6.76
C SER A 308 11.19 -45.14 5.54
N SER A 309 12.31 -45.77 5.89
CA SER A 309 13.15 -46.67 5.10
C SER A 309 13.65 -46.20 3.73
N ASP A 310 14.91 -45.75 3.68
CA ASP A 310 15.89 -46.54 2.94
C ASP A 310 17.32 -46.34 3.47
N LYS A 311 17.96 -47.47 3.76
CA LYS A 311 19.34 -47.57 4.23
C LYS A 311 20.30 -47.59 3.02
N ASN A 312 21.43 -46.91 3.20
CA ASN A 312 22.73 -47.10 2.53
C ASN A 312 22.87 -46.79 1.03
N TRP A 313 23.54 -45.67 0.71
CA TRP A 313 24.88 -45.72 0.09
C TRP A 313 25.67 -44.40 0.28
N SER A 314 26.72 -44.47 1.10
CA SER A 314 28.08 -43.92 0.88
C SER A 314 28.34 -42.41 0.66
N ARG A 315 28.98 -41.84 1.69
CA ARG A 315 30.19 -40.98 1.70
C ARG A 315 30.16 -39.62 0.96
N ARG A 316 30.04 -38.53 1.73
CA ARG A 316 30.70 -37.25 1.49
C ARG A 316 31.88 -37.09 2.48
N PRO A 317 33.05 -36.59 2.08
CA PRO A 317 34.14 -36.30 3.02
C PRO A 317 33.93 -34.96 3.73
N GLU A 318 34.21 -34.94 5.03
CA GLU A 318 34.44 -33.76 5.86
C GLU A 318 35.76 -33.07 5.47
N TYR A 319 35.76 -31.74 5.45
CA TYR A 319 36.93 -30.88 5.71
C TYR A 319 36.37 -29.62 6.37
N LEU A 320 36.43 -29.51 7.70
CA LEU A 320 37.49 -28.87 8.51
C LEU A 320 37.56 -27.35 8.27
N ASP A 321 36.75 -26.63 9.05
CA ASP A 321 36.92 -25.20 9.33
C ASP A 321 38.22 -24.99 10.13
N LEU A 322 39.09 -24.14 9.61
CA LEU A 322 40.20 -23.56 10.35
C LEU A 322 39.90 -22.07 10.56
N GLU A 323 39.50 -21.73 11.78
CA GLU A 323 39.63 -20.39 12.31
C GLU A 323 41.12 -20.04 12.50
N GLY A 324 41.50 -18.85 12.05
CA GLY A 324 42.84 -18.28 12.16
C GLY A 324 42.77 -16.76 12.20
N THR A 325 42.61 -16.26 13.42
CA THR A 325 42.94 -14.96 14.01
C THR A 325 43.65 -13.91 13.14
N LEU A 326 43.12 -12.67 13.13
CA LEU A 326 43.84 -11.37 13.20
C LEU A 326 42.76 -10.25 13.13
N SER A 327 42.30 -9.73 14.27
CA SER A 327 42.86 -8.58 15.02
C SER A 327 42.07 -7.28 14.79
N ASN A 328 41.39 -6.88 15.87
CA ASN A 328 40.82 -5.58 16.21
C ASN A 328 41.24 -4.38 15.36
N CYS A 329 40.26 -3.73 14.74
CA CYS A 329 40.28 -2.29 14.54
C CYS A 329 38.96 -1.73 15.07
N HIS A 330 39.00 -1.21 16.29
CA HIS A 330 37.96 -0.31 16.79
C HIS A 330 37.95 0.96 15.94
N ARG A 331 36.89 1.16 15.16
CA ARG A 331 36.46 2.48 14.73
C ARG A 331 35.03 2.71 15.18
N LEU A 332 34.89 3.73 16.03
CA LEU A 332 33.66 4.43 16.29
C LEU A 332 33.17 5.03 14.96
N GLU A 333 32.12 4.46 14.40
CA GLU A 333 31.30 5.10 13.37
C GLU A 333 29.83 4.93 13.76
N GLU A 334 29.12 6.05 13.74
CA GLU A 334 27.71 6.18 14.08
C GLU A 334 26.85 5.18 13.29
N SER A 335 25.90 4.58 14.00
CA SER A 335 24.98 3.55 13.51
C SER A 335 24.08 4.11 12.39
N LEU A 336 24.46 3.86 11.14
CA LEU A 336 23.52 3.77 10.03
C LEU A 336 22.98 2.33 10.03
N ASP A 337 21.77 2.13 10.55
CA ASP A 337 21.07 0.85 10.49
C ASP A 337 20.87 0.43 9.03
N TYR A 338 21.65 -0.57 8.60
CA TYR A 338 21.56 -1.14 7.26
C TYR A 338 20.26 -1.93 7.12
N ALA A 339 19.51 -1.63 6.05
CA ALA A 339 18.20 -2.18 5.77
C ALA A 339 18.26 -3.68 5.42
N SER A 340 17.71 -4.54 6.28
CA SER A 340 17.40 -5.94 5.94
C SER A 340 16.07 -6.04 5.16
N PRO A 341 15.97 -6.82 4.08
CA PRO A 341 14.76 -6.89 3.26
C PRO A 341 13.50 -7.31 4.04
N ILE A 342 12.33 -6.95 3.50
CA ILE A 342 11.06 -7.48 4.00
C ILE A 342 11.05 -8.99 3.80
N LYS A 343 11.19 -9.73 4.91
CA LYS A 343 11.16 -11.20 4.91
C LYS A 343 9.72 -11.67 4.97
N TYR A 344 9.07 -11.76 3.80
CA TYR A 344 7.77 -12.40 3.68
C TYR A 344 7.82 -13.87 4.13
N SER A 345 6.75 -14.39 4.74
CA SER A 345 6.68 -15.78 5.20
C SER A 345 6.87 -16.78 4.04
N ALA A 346 7.44 -17.96 4.32
CA ALA A 346 7.68 -18.97 3.28
C ALA A 346 6.38 -19.43 2.59
N GLU A 347 5.26 -19.42 3.31
CA GLU A 347 3.92 -19.71 2.80
C GLU A 347 3.42 -18.66 1.80
N TYR A 348 3.62 -17.37 2.09
CA TYR A 348 3.32 -16.30 1.11
C TYR A 348 4.12 -16.48 -0.18
N ARG A 349 5.40 -16.85 -0.05
CA ARG A 349 6.27 -17.11 -1.21
C ARG A 349 5.76 -18.28 -2.07
N GLN A 350 5.09 -19.25 -1.47
CA GLN A 350 4.44 -20.36 -2.21
C GLN A 350 3.15 -19.91 -2.89
N PHE A 351 2.33 -19.08 -2.23
CA PHE A 351 1.08 -18.55 -2.80
C PHE A 351 1.32 -17.62 -4.00
N GLU A 352 2.34 -16.75 -3.94
CA GLU A 352 2.79 -15.95 -5.11
C GLU A 352 3.20 -16.84 -6.30
N THR A 353 3.86 -17.97 -6.01
CA THR A 353 4.31 -18.92 -7.04
C THR A 353 3.11 -19.64 -7.69
N GLN A 354 2.03 -19.88 -6.94
CA GLN A 354 0.81 -20.49 -7.46
C GLN A 354 -0.02 -19.51 -8.30
N GLN A 355 -0.20 -18.25 -7.85
CA GLN A 355 -0.93 -17.24 -8.61
C GLN A 355 -0.25 -16.86 -9.94
N SER A 356 1.08 -16.78 -9.95
CA SER A 356 1.86 -16.49 -11.16
C SER A 356 1.86 -17.65 -12.17
N ALA A 357 1.58 -18.88 -11.75
CA ALA A 357 1.40 -20.02 -12.64
C ALA A 357 -0.02 -20.09 -13.25
N THR A 358 -1.02 -19.54 -12.58
CA THR A 358 -2.43 -19.56 -13.05
C THR A 358 -2.79 -18.42 -14.01
N SER A 359 -1.90 -17.44 -14.25
CA SER A 359 -2.19 -16.35 -15.19
C SER A 359 -2.02 -16.73 -16.68
N ASP A 360 -1.52 -17.93 -16.97
CA ASP A 360 -1.26 -18.43 -18.33
C ASP A 360 -1.97 -19.78 -18.59
N SER A 361 -3.27 -19.91 -18.33
CA SER A 361 -4.08 -20.99 -18.91
C SER A 361 -5.60 -20.82 -18.77
N GLU A 362 -6.23 -20.61 -19.93
CA GLU A 362 -7.51 -21.19 -20.42
C GLU A 362 -8.89 -20.67 -19.94
N ASP A 363 -9.59 -20.16 -20.97
CA ASP A 363 -11.01 -20.29 -21.33
C ASP A 363 -11.90 -21.17 -20.42
N ILE A 364 -13.01 -20.58 -19.98
CA ILE A 364 -14.17 -21.34 -19.47
C ILE A 364 -15.44 -20.78 -20.14
N THR A 365 -16.08 -21.61 -20.97
CA THR A 365 -17.43 -21.38 -21.50
C THR A 365 -18.48 -21.62 -20.41
N PRO A 366 -19.55 -20.81 -20.32
CA PRO A 366 -20.59 -21.01 -19.31
C PRO A 366 -21.60 -22.06 -19.81
N THR A 367 -21.83 -23.09 -19.00
CA THR A 367 -23.01 -23.96 -19.14
C THR A 367 -24.01 -23.60 -18.06
N ASP A 368 -25.17 -23.10 -18.50
CA ASP A 368 -26.39 -23.00 -17.74
C ASP A 368 -26.83 -24.39 -17.26
N ASP A 369 -27.22 -24.50 -16.00
CA ASP A 369 -28.34 -25.37 -15.62
C ASP A 369 -28.96 -24.89 -14.31
N ALA A 370 -30.25 -24.57 -14.43
CA ALA A 370 -31.12 -24.14 -13.35
C ALA A 370 -31.92 -25.34 -12.84
N SER A 371 -31.85 -25.60 -11.53
CA SER A 371 -32.95 -26.02 -10.66
C SER A 371 -32.38 -26.32 -9.27
N ASP A 372 -32.95 -25.78 -8.20
CA ASP A 372 -33.83 -26.59 -7.35
C ASP A 372 -34.52 -25.80 -6.23
N ASN A 373 -35.59 -26.42 -5.75
CA ASN A 373 -36.61 -25.95 -4.85
C ASN A 373 -36.19 -25.66 -3.41
N SER A 374 -37.06 -24.86 -2.79
CA SER A 374 -37.15 -24.47 -1.39
C SER A 374 -36.96 -25.59 -0.34
N SER A 375 -36.13 -25.30 0.66
CA SER A 375 -36.41 -25.63 2.05
C SER A 375 -35.82 -24.58 2.99
N GLU A 376 -36.64 -24.09 3.91
CA GLU A 376 -36.31 -23.10 4.93
C GLU A 376 -35.34 -23.70 5.95
N ALA A 377 -34.06 -23.42 5.76
CA ALA A 377 -33.05 -23.50 6.81
C ALA A 377 -32.24 -22.20 6.79
N SER A 378 -32.05 -21.61 7.96
CA SER A 378 -31.15 -20.49 8.20
C SER A 378 -29.73 -20.90 7.80
N MET A 379 -29.36 -20.67 6.53
CA MET A 379 -27.97 -20.79 6.09
C MET A 379 -27.15 -19.73 6.84
N GLU A 380 -26.33 -20.18 7.78
CA GLU A 380 -25.07 -19.52 8.09
C GLU A 380 -24.30 -19.41 6.78
N LEU A 381 -24.43 -18.27 6.11
CA LEU A 381 -23.49 -17.90 5.05
C LEU A 381 -22.14 -17.80 5.74
N GLY A 382 -21.23 -18.72 5.39
CA GLY A 382 -19.89 -18.82 5.96
C GLY A 382 -19.10 -17.53 5.78
N LEU A 383 -19.30 -16.59 6.70
CA LEU A 383 -18.49 -15.39 6.79
C LEU A 383 -17.13 -15.86 7.26
N SER A 384 -16.12 -15.73 6.38
CA SER A 384 -14.74 -15.74 6.80
C SER A 384 -14.60 -14.80 8.00
N GLU A 385 -13.96 -15.27 9.06
CA GLU A 385 -13.66 -14.39 10.19
C GLU A 385 -12.91 -13.16 9.68
N LYS A 386 -13.15 -12.01 10.27
CA LYS A 386 -12.54 -10.74 9.86
C LYS A 386 -11.78 -10.13 11.03
N TYR A 387 -10.71 -9.40 10.76
CA TYR A 387 -10.15 -8.46 11.73
C TYR A 387 -10.69 -7.06 11.46
N LEU A 388 -11.16 -6.43 12.53
CA LEU A 388 -11.31 -4.99 12.63
C LEU A 388 -9.96 -4.42 13.08
N ILE A 389 -9.37 -3.59 12.24
CA ILE A 389 -8.10 -2.91 12.50
C ILE A 389 -8.41 -1.43 12.70
N PHE A 390 -7.78 -0.81 13.68
CA PHE A 390 -7.95 0.61 13.93
C PHE A 390 -6.75 1.22 14.65
N THR A 391 -6.61 2.53 14.56
CA THR A 391 -5.61 3.28 15.34
C THR A 391 -6.22 3.79 16.64
N THR A 392 -5.41 3.85 17.69
CA THR A 392 -5.80 4.36 19.01
C THR A 392 -4.57 4.93 19.74
N GLY A 393 -4.79 5.56 20.89
CA GLY A 393 -3.72 6.02 21.77
C GLY A 393 -4.06 5.75 23.23
N SER A 394 -3.30 4.89 23.93
CA SER A 394 -3.53 4.70 25.37
C SER A 394 -2.70 5.66 26.23
N LYS A 395 -1.50 6.04 25.78
CA LYS A 395 -0.56 6.89 26.54
C LYS A 395 -0.77 8.39 26.35
N THR A 396 -1.21 8.79 25.15
CA THR A 396 -1.48 10.18 24.73
C THR A 396 -2.70 10.17 23.82
N TYR A 397 -3.33 11.34 23.62
CA TYR A 397 -4.50 11.48 22.75
C TYR A 397 -4.17 11.22 21.26
N THR A 398 -2.90 11.31 20.86
CA THR A 398 -2.47 11.06 19.48
C THR A 398 -2.40 9.56 19.18
N PRO A 399 -2.83 9.12 17.99
CA PRO A 399 -2.76 7.71 17.62
C PRO A 399 -1.30 7.23 17.51
N HIS A 400 -0.96 6.20 18.28
CA HIS A 400 0.37 5.57 18.27
C HIS A 400 0.33 4.05 18.39
N GLN A 401 -0.88 3.49 18.54
CA GLN A 401 -1.11 2.07 18.63
C GLN A 401 -2.06 1.62 17.53
N VAL A 402 -1.83 0.41 17.03
CA VAL A 402 -2.74 -0.29 16.14
C VAL A 402 -3.44 -1.39 16.95
N GLY A 403 -4.76 -1.31 17.02
CA GLY A 403 -5.62 -2.29 17.67
C GLY A 403 -6.20 -3.28 16.66
N PHE A 404 -6.26 -4.55 17.07
CA PHE A 404 -6.86 -5.64 16.31
C PHE A 404 -7.97 -6.29 17.13
N LYS A 405 -9.14 -6.42 16.51
CA LYS A 405 -10.31 -7.11 17.08
C LYS A 405 -10.84 -8.13 16.08
N ARG A 406 -10.91 -9.40 16.46
CA ARG A 406 -11.45 -10.48 15.65
C ARG A 406 -12.98 -10.45 15.73
N VAL A 407 -13.60 -10.35 14.56
CA VAL A 407 -15.06 -10.34 14.39
C VAL A 407 -15.53 -11.77 14.12
N ARG A 408 -16.29 -12.33 15.07
CA ARG A 408 -16.84 -13.69 14.99
C ARG A 408 -18.37 -13.66 14.99
N GLY A 409 -18.99 -14.45 14.11
CA GLY A 409 -20.42 -14.78 14.21
C GLY A 409 -21.39 -13.59 14.15
N VAL A 410 -21.24 -12.70 13.15
CA VAL A 410 -22.24 -11.64 12.93
C VAL A 410 -23.48 -12.25 12.28
N THR A 411 -24.52 -12.52 13.06
CA THR A 411 -25.79 -13.02 12.53
C THR A 411 -26.58 -11.86 11.91
N PHE A 412 -26.79 -11.93 10.59
CA PHE A 412 -27.61 -10.96 9.88
C PHE A 412 -29.08 -11.38 9.87
N PRO A 413 -30.00 -10.65 10.52
CA PRO A 413 -31.42 -10.96 10.40
C PRO A 413 -31.89 -10.77 8.95
N ARG A 414 -32.36 -11.84 8.30
CA ARG A 414 -32.83 -11.84 6.90
C ARG A 414 -34.11 -11.02 6.68
N LYS A 415 -34.91 -10.81 7.72
CA LYS A 415 -36.06 -9.89 7.78
C LYS A 415 -36.01 -9.17 9.11
N MET A 416 -35.99 -7.84 9.08
CA MET A 416 -36.17 -7.03 10.28
C MET A 416 -37.66 -6.90 10.55
N SER A 417 -38.09 -7.31 11.74
CA SER A 417 -39.34 -6.78 12.28
C SER A 417 -39.20 -5.26 12.39
N PRO A 418 -40.24 -4.47 12.09
CA PRO A 418 -40.19 -3.03 12.32
C PRO A 418 -39.81 -2.82 13.79
N GLY A 419 -38.62 -2.25 13.99
CA GLY A 419 -38.13 -1.94 15.33
C GLY A 419 -39.09 -0.97 16.03
N PRO A 420 -39.04 -0.87 17.37
CA PRO A 420 -39.92 0.01 18.10
C PRO A 420 -39.85 1.44 17.55
N THR A 421 -41.01 2.07 17.44
CA THR A 421 -41.14 3.45 16.94
C THR A 421 -40.31 4.41 17.80
N LEU A 422 -39.98 5.59 17.28
CA LEU A 422 -39.25 6.61 18.07
C LEU A 422 -39.96 6.91 19.39
N SER A 423 -41.30 6.94 19.37
CA SER A 423 -42.15 7.12 20.55
C SER A 423 -41.95 6.00 21.57
N GLU A 424 -41.95 4.74 21.14
CA GLU A 424 -41.71 3.57 22.01
C GLU A 424 -40.28 3.54 22.55
N ARG A 425 -39.28 3.98 21.78
CA ARG A 425 -37.88 4.11 22.24
C ARG A 425 -37.72 5.21 23.28
N LEU A 426 -38.38 6.35 23.10
CA LEU A 426 -38.40 7.44 24.07
C LEU A 426 -39.14 7.05 25.34
N ALA A 427 -40.29 6.37 25.23
CA ALA A 427 -41.04 5.85 26.36
C ALA A 427 -40.26 4.78 27.14
N ARG A 428 -39.53 3.90 26.44
CA ARG A 428 -38.65 2.90 27.06
C ARG A 428 -37.47 3.55 27.78
N ARG A 429 -36.82 4.55 27.18
CA ARG A 429 -35.76 5.34 27.86
C ARG A 429 -36.29 6.12 29.05
N ALA A 430 -37.53 6.62 28.98
CA ALA A 430 -38.18 7.29 30.10
C ALA A 430 -38.48 6.29 31.25
N ALA A 431 -39.01 5.11 30.92
CA ALA A 431 -39.26 4.04 31.88
C ALA A 431 -37.96 3.46 32.49
N GLU A 432 -36.90 3.34 31.70
CA GLU A 432 -35.56 2.95 32.18
C GLU A 432 -34.97 4.01 33.10
N ARG A 433 -35.15 5.30 32.79
CA ARG A 433 -34.76 6.40 33.69
C ARG A 433 -35.55 6.42 34.99
N GLU A 434 -36.83 6.04 34.96
CA GLU A 434 -37.67 5.92 36.15
C GLU A 434 -37.30 4.68 37.01
N ASN A 435 -36.79 3.61 36.40
CA ASN A 435 -36.34 2.39 37.10
C ASN A 435 -34.85 2.40 37.52
N SER A 436 -34.04 3.35 37.06
CA SER A 436 -32.60 3.41 37.34
C SER A 436 -32.30 4.14 38.65
N GLN A 437 -32.50 3.47 39.78
CA GLN A 437 -31.95 3.88 41.08
C GLN A 437 -30.53 3.32 41.34
N GLN A 438 -29.80 2.93 40.30
CA GLN A 438 -28.40 2.58 40.45
C GLN A 438 -27.55 3.86 40.41
N PRO A 439 -26.64 4.10 41.37
CA PRO A 439 -25.70 5.21 41.28
C PRO A 439 -24.90 5.09 39.98
N ASP A 440 -24.68 6.22 39.30
CA ASP A 440 -23.86 6.24 38.09
C ASP A 440 -22.48 5.63 38.41
N PRO A 441 -22.01 4.65 37.62
CA PRO A 441 -20.74 4.00 37.88
C PRO A 441 -19.59 4.99 37.69
N ASN A 442 -18.48 4.79 38.42
CA ASN A 442 -17.34 5.68 38.30
C ASN A 442 -16.56 5.39 37.00
N TRP A 443 -16.85 6.15 35.95
CA TRP A 443 -16.22 6.00 34.63
C TRP A 443 -14.70 6.21 34.61
N LEU A 444 -14.12 6.80 35.67
CA LEU A 444 -12.67 6.98 35.81
C LEU A 444 -11.95 5.68 36.20
N VAL A 445 -12.67 4.72 36.80
CA VAL A 445 -12.12 3.44 37.23
C VAL A 445 -12.57 2.37 36.24
N PHE A 446 -11.70 2.03 35.30
CA PHE A 446 -12.01 1.05 34.24
C PHE A 446 -12.53 -0.29 34.80
N GLU A 447 -11.97 -0.77 35.92
CA GLU A 447 -12.35 -2.05 36.53
C GLU A 447 -13.83 -2.12 36.93
N GLU A 448 -14.44 -1.00 37.31
CA GLU A 448 -15.86 -0.94 37.71
C GLU A 448 -16.83 -0.97 36.52
N VAL A 449 -16.33 -0.64 35.32
CA VAL A 449 -17.15 -0.50 34.10
C VAL A 449 -16.70 -1.44 32.98
N ALA A 450 -15.73 -2.31 33.23
CA ALA A 450 -15.10 -3.16 32.22
C ALA A 450 -16.09 -4.13 31.56
N ASP A 451 -17.16 -4.50 32.25
CA ASP A 451 -18.25 -5.34 31.74
C ASP A 451 -19.07 -4.65 30.62
N ARG A 452 -18.98 -3.32 30.52
CA ARG A 452 -19.71 -2.52 29.53
C ARG A 452 -18.94 -2.29 28.24
N PHE A 453 -17.68 -2.73 28.16
CA PHE A 453 -16.78 -2.47 27.03
C PHE A 453 -16.19 -3.75 26.45
N ASP A 454 -16.03 -3.75 25.13
CA ASP A 454 -15.31 -4.78 24.40
C ASP A 454 -13.80 -4.60 24.58
N LYS A 455 -13.12 -5.73 24.78
CA LYS A 455 -11.65 -5.77 24.86
C LYS A 455 -11.04 -5.81 23.46
N VAL A 456 -9.92 -5.12 23.27
CA VAL A 456 -9.08 -5.27 22.09
C VAL A 456 -8.31 -6.59 22.21
N ASP A 457 -8.22 -7.37 21.13
CA ASP A 457 -7.61 -8.71 21.19
C ASP A 457 -6.08 -8.64 21.09
N HIS A 458 -5.56 -7.70 20.30
CA HIS A 458 -4.13 -7.45 20.18
C HIS A 458 -3.84 -5.97 19.95
N LEU A 459 -2.75 -5.45 20.53
CA LEU A 459 -2.31 -4.06 20.41
C LEU A 459 -0.83 -4.03 20.08
N ILE A 460 -0.46 -3.27 19.05
CA ILE A 460 0.93 -3.01 18.66
C ILE A 460 1.19 -1.52 18.87
N ASP A 461 2.20 -1.18 19.67
CA ASP A 461 2.64 0.20 19.90
C ASP A 461 3.84 0.49 19.01
N LEU A 462 3.68 1.47 18.10
CA LEU A 462 4.70 1.82 17.13
C LEU A 462 5.62 2.96 17.59
N HIS A 463 5.41 3.48 18.83
CA HIS A 463 6.24 4.53 19.43
C HIS A 463 6.39 5.76 18.50
N GLY A 464 5.30 6.13 17.84
CA GLY A 464 5.25 7.21 16.86
C GLY A 464 3.82 7.62 16.52
N HIS A 465 3.66 8.82 15.98
CA HIS A 465 2.35 9.30 15.53
C HIS A 465 1.97 8.57 14.23
N ILE A 466 0.90 7.77 14.27
CA ILE A 466 0.37 7.07 13.10
C ILE A 466 -0.43 8.06 12.24
N ILE A 467 -0.08 8.14 10.96
CA ILE A 467 -0.65 9.13 10.01
C ILE A 467 -1.31 8.48 8.79
N GLY A 468 -1.17 7.17 8.61
CA GLY A 468 -1.76 6.46 7.48
C GLY A 468 -1.61 4.96 7.60
N MET A 469 -2.55 4.23 7.02
CA MET A 469 -2.52 2.77 6.94
C MET A 469 -2.99 2.31 5.56
N GLY A 470 -2.47 1.18 5.10
CA GLY A 470 -2.86 0.54 3.85
C GLY A 470 -2.69 -0.98 3.94
N LEU A 471 -3.58 -1.73 3.30
CA LEU A 471 -3.51 -3.19 3.26
C LEU A 471 -2.84 -3.65 1.97
N SER A 472 -2.12 -4.76 2.04
CA SER A 472 -1.72 -5.46 0.82
C SER A 472 -2.95 -6.05 0.11
N PRO A 473 -2.93 -6.21 -1.24
CA PRO A 473 -4.09 -6.69 -2.00
C PRO A 473 -4.62 -8.07 -1.58
N ASP A 474 -3.74 -8.89 -1.01
CA ASP A 474 -4.02 -10.22 -0.48
C ASP A 474 -4.41 -10.22 1.00
N HIS A 475 -4.51 -9.04 1.64
CA HIS A 475 -4.93 -8.88 3.02
C HIS A 475 -4.01 -9.56 4.05
N ARG A 476 -2.76 -9.87 3.66
CA ARG A 476 -1.77 -10.52 4.53
C ARG A 476 -0.94 -9.54 5.33
N TYR A 477 -0.63 -8.37 4.78
CA TYR A 477 0.24 -7.39 5.41
C TYR A 477 -0.47 -6.05 5.56
N LEU A 478 -0.25 -5.42 6.71
CA LEU A 478 -0.66 -4.05 6.98
C LEU A 478 0.57 -3.16 6.93
N TYR A 479 0.49 -2.09 6.15
CA TYR A 479 1.51 -1.06 6.04
C TYR A 479 1.05 0.17 6.81
N VAL A 480 1.90 0.70 7.69
CA VAL A 480 1.54 1.79 8.60
C VAL A 480 2.57 2.90 8.51
N ASN A 481 2.14 4.09 8.08
CA ASN A 481 2.95 5.30 8.13
C ASN A 481 2.98 5.84 9.56
N THR A 482 4.17 5.99 10.11
CA THR A 482 4.39 6.57 11.44
C THR A 482 5.47 7.65 11.40
N ARG A 483 5.34 8.63 12.29
CA ARG A 483 6.42 9.57 12.61
C ARG A 483 6.94 9.24 14.00
N PRO A 484 8.12 8.63 14.11
CA PRO A 484 8.64 8.17 15.39
C PRO A 484 8.93 9.36 16.29
N TRP A 485 8.75 9.17 17.60
CA TRP A 485 9.26 10.08 18.60
C TRP A 485 10.54 9.51 19.24
N PRO A 486 11.34 10.31 19.98
CA PRO A 486 12.63 9.86 20.50
C PRO A 486 12.57 8.55 21.30
N HIS A 487 13.58 7.70 21.09
CA HIS A 487 13.73 6.45 21.83
C HIS A 487 13.84 6.71 23.33
N GLY A 488 13.06 5.98 24.13
CA GLY A 488 13.02 6.15 25.59
C GLY A 488 12.27 7.38 26.09
N TYR A 489 11.62 8.16 25.21
CA TYR A 489 10.77 9.26 25.63
C TYR A 489 9.60 8.75 26.48
N THR A 490 9.42 9.35 27.66
CA THR A 490 8.33 9.03 28.58
C THR A 490 7.29 10.14 28.52
N ILE A 491 6.03 9.78 28.25
CA ILE A 491 4.94 10.74 28.17
C ILE A 491 4.51 11.10 29.60
N GLU A 492 4.81 12.32 30.02
CA GLU A 492 4.42 12.82 31.35
C GLU A 492 2.99 13.36 31.37
N ASN A 493 2.61 14.12 30.34
CA ASN A 493 1.28 14.69 30.19
C ASN A 493 0.62 14.15 28.92
N PRO A 494 -0.50 13.41 29.01
CA PRO A 494 -1.16 12.87 27.83
C PRO A 494 -1.64 13.91 26.82
N LEU A 495 -1.85 15.17 27.25
CA LEU A 495 -2.25 16.30 26.40
C LEU A 495 -1.09 16.99 25.68
N ASP A 496 0.14 16.72 26.08
CA ASP A 496 1.32 17.26 25.40
C ASP A 496 1.92 16.13 24.57
N PRO A 497 1.63 16.07 23.26
CA PRO A 497 2.07 14.97 22.43
C PRO A 497 3.60 14.98 22.35
N PRO A 498 4.25 13.81 22.31
CA PRO A 498 5.70 13.74 22.24
C PRO A 498 6.24 14.44 20.98
N PRO A 499 7.50 14.93 21.02
CA PRO A 499 8.13 15.48 19.83
C PRO A 499 8.28 14.39 18.76
N ILE A 500 7.97 14.69 17.50
CA ILE A 500 8.00 13.71 16.40
C ILE A 500 9.07 14.06 15.35
N ALA A 501 9.67 13.04 14.76
CA ALA A 501 10.62 13.19 13.67
C ALA A 501 9.94 13.76 12.41
N GLN A 502 10.72 14.38 11.51
CA GLN A 502 10.21 14.79 10.19
C GLN A 502 10.14 13.61 9.21
N GLU A 503 10.92 12.56 9.45
CA GLU A 503 10.94 11.36 8.62
C GLU A 503 9.71 10.50 8.92
N ILE A 504 9.19 9.87 7.86
CA ILE A 504 8.08 8.92 7.98
C ILE A 504 8.61 7.51 7.75
N ASP A 505 8.29 6.63 8.68
CA ASP A 505 8.60 5.21 8.65
C ASP A 505 7.35 4.43 8.23
N ILE A 506 7.47 3.59 7.20
CA ILE A 506 6.42 2.61 6.86
C ILE A 506 6.75 1.30 7.57
N HIS A 507 6.01 0.98 8.63
CA HIS A 507 6.06 -0.34 9.27
C HIS A 507 5.25 -1.34 8.47
N VAL A 508 5.69 -2.60 8.47
CA VAL A 508 4.97 -3.71 7.82
C VAL A 508 4.63 -4.74 8.88
N ILE A 509 3.34 -5.00 9.07
CA ILE A 509 2.83 -5.94 10.08
C ILE A 509 2.23 -7.13 9.34
N ASP A 510 2.68 -8.35 9.67
CA ASP A 510 2.05 -9.58 9.21
C ASP A 510 0.76 -9.83 10.00
N LEU A 511 -0.38 -9.89 9.32
CA LEU A 511 -1.70 -10.00 9.94
C LEU A 511 -2.02 -11.41 10.44
N VAL A 512 -1.21 -12.42 10.11
CA VAL A 512 -1.36 -13.77 10.66
C VAL A 512 -0.59 -13.90 11.96
N SER A 513 0.66 -13.43 12.00
CA SER A 513 1.47 -13.48 13.22
C SER A 513 1.24 -12.29 14.16
N LEU A 514 0.59 -11.22 13.68
CA LEU A 514 0.40 -9.93 14.35
C LEU A 514 1.73 -9.35 14.85
N LYS A 515 2.77 -9.41 14.01
CA LYS A 515 4.10 -8.91 14.32
C LYS A 515 4.65 -8.06 13.18
N GLU A 516 5.47 -7.09 13.53
CA GLU A 516 6.26 -6.34 12.57
C GLU A 516 7.26 -7.27 11.85
N VAL A 517 7.35 -7.13 10.54
CA VAL A 517 8.20 -7.93 9.65
C VAL A 517 8.99 -7.03 8.71
N GLY A 518 10.23 -7.43 8.42
CA GLY A 518 11.08 -6.67 7.51
C GLY A 518 11.62 -5.36 8.09
N THR A 519 12.25 -4.57 7.23
CA THR A 519 12.61 -3.20 7.59
C THR A 519 11.56 -2.20 7.17
N MET A 520 11.54 -1.11 7.93
CA MET A 520 10.76 0.06 7.62
C MET A 520 11.19 0.65 6.28
N LEU A 521 10.22 1.01 5.44
CA LEU A 521 10.49 1.77 4.23
C LEU A 521 10.57 3.25 4.59
N ARG A 522 11.68 3.88 4.21
CA ARG A 522 11.98 5.29 4.51
C ARG A 522 12.29 6.03 3.22
N SER A 523 12.03 7.35 3.21
CA SER A 523 12.56 8.37 2.25
C SER A 523 11.73 9.64 2.30
N HIS A 524 10.46 9.52 2.66
CA HIS A 524 9.47 10.59 2.62
C HIS A 524 9.37 11.30 3.97
N LYS A 525 8.87 12.55 3.94
CA LYS A 525 8.90 13.46 5.09
C LYS A 525 7.58 14.20 5.29
N ALA A 526 7.33 14.57 6.53
CA ALA A 526 6.27 15.46 6.95
C ALA A 526 6.78 16.52 7.93
N TYR A 527 6.09 17.65 7.97
CA TYR A 527 6.45 18.87 8.69
C TYR A 527 5.34 19.35 9.61
N THR A 528 4.10 18.89 9.45
CA THR A 528 2.98 19.18 10.36
C THR A 528 3.39 18.94 11.82
N PRO A 529 3.08 19.86 12.75
CA PRO A 529 3.49 19.70 14.15
C PRO A 529 2.76 18.53 14.83
N ASN A 530 3.30 18.07 15.96
CA ASN A 530 2.77 16.94 16.72
C ASN A 530 1.40 17.18 17.37
N ASN A 531 0.99 18.43 17.50
CA ASN A 531 -0.30 18.83 18.06
C ASN A 531 -1.43 18.87 17.02
N GLU A 532 -1.11 18.76 15.73
CA GLU A 532 -2.08 18.75 14.64
C GLU A 532 -2.28 17.33 14.10
N CYS A 533 -3.51 17.06 13.64
CA CYS A 533 -3.86 15.80 13.02
C CYS A 533 -3.84 15.97 11.49
N PHE A 534 -3.09 15.11 10.82
CA PHE A 534 -2.98 15.08 9.37
C PHE A 534 -2.86 13.63 8.90
N PHE A 535 -3.21 13.39 7.64
CA PHE A 535 -3.24 12.04 7.07
C PHE A 535 -2.46 12.00 5.77
N ILE A 536 -1.69 10.94 5.60
CA ILE A 536 -1.04 10.60 4.33
C ILE A 536 -1.50 9.21 3.95
N PHE A 537 -2.35 9.12 2.93
CA PHE A 537 -2.88 7.87 2.45
C PHE A 537 -1.84 7.18 1.56
N LEU A 538 -1.49 5.97 1.96
CA LEU A 538 -0.60 5.08 1.23
C LEU A 538 -1.42 3.98 0.56
N ASP A 539 -0.88 3.40 -0.50
CA ASP A 539 -1.50 2.27 -1.18
C ASP A 539 -0.45 1.24 -1.57
N VAL A 540 -0.90 -0.01 -1.74
CA VAL A 540 -0.05 -1.18 -1.93
C VAL A 540 -0.63 -2.04 -3.04
N CYS A 541 0.15 -2.28 -4.08
CA CYS A 541 -0.16 -3.30 -5.09
C CYS A 541 0.75 -4.52 -4.90
N HIS A 542 0.65 -5.54 -5.76
CA HIS A 542 1.47 -6.75 -5.65
C HIS A 542 2.98 -6.46 -5.69
N GLN A 543 3.42 -5.48 -6.49
CA GLN A 543 4.84 -5.22 -6.73
C GLN A 543 5.38 -4.02 -5.96
N TYR A 544 4.51 -3.07 -5.59
CA TYR A 544 4.94 -1.76 -5.13
C TYR A 544 4.15 -1.29 -3.91
N VAL A 545 4.81 -0.47 -3.09
CA VAL A 545 4.20 0.38 -2.08
C VAL A 545 4.34 1.82 -2.55
N ALA A 546 3.31 2.64 -2.40
CA ALA A 546 3.41 4.07 -2.64
C ALA A 546 2.88 4.86 -1.44
N SER A 547 3.43 6.04 -1.23
CA SER A 547 2.93 6.97 -0.21
C SER A 547 3.13 8.42 -0.65
N GLY A 548 2.27 9.31 -0.13
CA GLY A 548 2.42 10.75 -0.24
C GLY A 548 3.46 11.31 0.74
N ALA A 549 3.68 12.62 0.70
CA ALA A 549 4.61 13.32 1.59
C ALA A 549 4.34 14.84 1.58
N GLU A 550 4.68 15.51 2.68
CA GLU A 550 4.61 16.98 2.74
C GLU A 550 5.85 17.66 2.14
N ASP A 551 6.86 16.89 1.72
CA ASP A 551 8.00 17.39 0.97
C ASP A 551 7.71 17.64 -0.51
N ARG A 552 6.41 17.71 -0.87
CA ARG A 552 5.86 17.96 -2.21
C ARG A 552 6.04 16.84 -3.21
N HIS A 553 6.22 15.61 -2.73
CA HIS A 553 6.40 14.47 -3.60
C HIS A 553 5.65 13.23 -3.11
N GLY A 554 5.20 12.42 -4.06
CA GLY A 554 4.87 11.03 -3.80
C GLY A 554 6.13 10.17 -3.92
N TYR A 555 6.11 8.99 -3.31
CA TYR A 555 7.22 8.03 -3.35
C TYR A 555 6.71 6.64 -3.72
N LEU A 556 7.56 5.88 -4.40
CA LEU A 556 7.31 4.51 -4.81
C LEU A 556 8.46 3.61 -4.36
N TRP A 557 8.14 2.51 -3.71
CA TRP A 557 9.09 1.47 -3.32
C TRP A 557 8.73 0.14 -3.96
N ASP A 558 9.74 -0.67 -4.25
CA ASP A 558 9.55 -2.08 -4.57
C ASP A 558 9.24 -2.89 -3.30
N ARG A 559 8.22 -3.73 -3.33
CA ARG A 559 7.80 -4.54 -2.17
C ARG A 559 8.80 -5.61 -1.79
N HIS A 560 9.50 -6.22 -2.75
CA HIS A 560 10.38 -7.35 -2.50
C HIS A 560 11.78 -6.90 -2.10
N TYR A 561 12.35 -5.98 -2.86
CA TYR A 561 13.70 -5.48 -2.62
C TYR A 561 13.77 -4.31 -1.63
N GLY A 562 12.64 -3.71 -1.26
CA GLY A 562 12.57 -2.56 -0.37
C GLY A 562 13.20 -1.27 -0.93
N ALA A 563 13.57 -1.28 -2.22
CA ALA A 563 14.27 -0.17 -2.84
C ALA A 563 13.29 0.96 -3.18
N CYS A 564 13.64 2.20 -2.82
CA CYS A 564 12.91 3.37 -3.29
C CYS A 564 13.23 3.61 -4.77
N LEU A 565 12.20 3.56 -5.63
CA LEU A 565 12.36 3.56 -7.09
C LEU A 565 12.18 4.97 -7.68
N THR A 566 11.12 5.66 -7.25
CA THR A 566 10.66 6.89 -7.90
C THR A 566 10.16 7.91 -6.88
N LYS A 567 10.44 9.18 -7.16
CA LYS A 567 9.87 10.36 -6.50
C LYS A 567 8.99 11.15 -7.49
N PHE A 568 7.71 11.31 -7.18
CA PHE A 568 6.69 11.94 -8.02
C PHE A 568 6.49 13.41 -7.66
N PRO A 569 6.96 14.37 -8.48
CA PRO A 569 6.91 15.78 -8.13
C PRO A 569 5.50 16.36 -8.19
N HIS A 570 5.15 17.15 -7.16
CA HIS A 570 4.01 18.06 -7.10
C HIS A 570 4.45 19.46 -6.69
N ASN A 571 3.56 20.45 -6.80
CA ASN A 571 3.87 21.81 -6.36
C ASN A 571 3.58 22.05 -4.87
N ASP A 572 2.88 21.11 -4.22
CA ASP A 572 2.54 21.14 -2.80
C ASP A 572 2.44 19.71 -2.24
N VAL A 573 2.05 19.57 -0.97
CA VAL A 573 1.88 18.28 -0.25
C VAL A 573 1.14 17.25 -1.09
N VAL A 574 1.63 16.01 -1.12
CA VAL A 574 0.93 14.87 -1.73
C VAL A 574 0.17 14.13 -0.64
N ASN A 575 -1.16 14.16 -0.69
CA ASN A 575 -2.03 13.65 0.37
C ASN A 575 -2.32 12.16 0.23
N ALA A 576 -2.53 11.70 -1.00
CA ALA A 576 -2.91 10.32 -1.28
C ALA A 576 -2.31 9.82 -2.58
N VAL A 577 -2.15 8.51 -2.63
CA VAL A 577 -1.74 7.77 -3.81
C VAL A 577 -2.62 6.53 -3.94
N ALA A 578 -2.89 6.09 -5.17
CA ALA A 578 -3.62 4.84 -5.40
C ALA A 578 -3.14 4.15 -6.68
N PHE A 579 -2.90 2.85 -6.59
CA PHE A 579 -2.64 1.98 -7.73
C PHE A 579 -3.94 1.55 -8.37
N ASN A 580 -3.89 1.31 -9.69
CA ASN A 580 -4.97 0.58 -10.33
C ASN A 580 -4.89 -0.91 -9.93
N PRO A 581 -5.93 -1.51 -9.30
CA PRO A 581 -5.91 -2.89 -8.83
C PRO A 581 -5.71 -3.93 -9.94
N ARG A 582 -6.04 -3.57 -11.19
CA ARG A 582 -5.87 -4.44 -12.38
C ARG A 582 -4.69 -4.06 -13.25
N ASP A 583 -4.05 -2.92 -13.00
CA ASP A 583 -2.87 -2.46 -13.74
C ASP A 583 -1.84 -1.81 -12.78
N SER A 584 -0.92 -2.63 -12.24
CA SER A 584 0.17 -2.14 -11.38
C SER A 584 1.13 -1.15 -12.07
N GLU A 585 1.02 -0.99 -13.40
CA GLU A 585 1.78 -0.03 -14.18
C GLU A 585 1.10 1.35 -14.24
N MET A 586 -0.05 1.53 -13.57
CA MET A 586 -0.78 2.80 -13.41
C MET A 586 -0.91 3.20 -11.93
N LEU A 587 -0.48 4.42 -11.61
CA LEU A 587 -0.57 5.03 -10.29
C LEU A 587 -1.18 6.42 -10.41
N VAL A 588 -2.04 6.81 -9.48
CA VAL A 588 -2.59 8.16 -9.36
C VAL A 588 -2.09 8.80 -8.06
N THR A 589 -1.73 10.08 -8.12
CA THR A 589 -1.35 10.88 -6.95
C THR A 589 -2.20 12.14 -6.86
N THR A 590 -2.61 12.52 -5.64
CA THR A 590 -3.41 13.72 -5.37
C THR A 590 -2.71 14.65 -4.40
N SER A 591 -2.89 15.96 -4.58
CA SER A 591 -2.08 16.95 -3.87
C SER A 591 -2.86 18.21 -3.47
N ASP A 592 -2.29 18.90 -2.48
CA ASP A 592 -2.66 20.26 -2.10
C ASP A 592 -2.42 21.29 -3.21
N ASP A 593 -1.73 20.95 -4.30
CA ASP A 593 -1.59 21.79 -5.49
C ASP A 593 -2.82 21.78 -6.43
N PHE A 594 -3.91 21.18 -5.96
CA PHE A 594 -5.23 21.06 -6.62
C PHE A 594 -5.20 20.16 -7.85
N THR A 595 -4.11 19.40 -8.06
CA THR A 595 -3.97 18.51 -9.20
C THR A 595 -4.03 17.04 -8.80
N VAL A 596 -4.54 16.25 -9.75
CA VAL A 596 -4.44 14.80 -9.77
C VAL A 596 -3.50 14.42 -10.91
N LYS A 597 -2.46 13.65 -10.62
CA LYS A 597 -1.50 13.22 -11.65
C LYS A 597 -1.60 11.73 -11.89
N VAL A 598 -1.64 11.35 -13.16
CA VAL A 598 -1.66 9.95 -13.59
C VAL A 598 -0.27 9.56 -14.10
N TRP A 599 0.28 8.53 -13.49
CA TRP A 599 1.60 8.00 -13.77
C TRP A 599 1.48 6.63 -14.42
N ARG A 600 2.18 6.44 -15.53
CA ARG A 600 2.24 5.16 -16.23
C ARG A 600 3.68 4.72 -16.47
N SER A 601 3.88 3.42 -16.65
CA SER A 601 5.19 2.87 -16.97
C SER A 601 5.67 3.26 -18.37
N ARG A 602 6.96 3.03 -18.66
CA ARG A 602 7.51 3.20 -20.01
C ARG A 602 6.82 2.30 -21.03
N ARG A 603 6.55 1.05 -20.64
CA ARG A 603 5.85 0.07 -21.47
C ARG A 603 4.46 0.58 -21.84
N ARG A 604 3.69 1.03 -20.85
CA ARG A 604 2.30 1.45 -21.07
C ARG A 604 2.21 2.72 -21.90
N VAL A 605 3.11 3.67 -21.67
CA VAL A 605 3.22 4.89 -22.50
C VAL A 605 3.47 4.56 -23.97
N LEU A 606 4.36 3.61 -24.26
CA LEU A 606 4.62 3.18 -25.64
C LEU A 606 3.43 2.44 -26.27
N GLN A 607 2.72 1.62 -25.49
CA GLN A 607 1.49 0.95 -25.95
C GLN A 607 0.39 1.95 -26.31
N LEU A 608 0.31 3.07 -25.60
CA LEU A 608 -0.61 4.17 -25.89
C LEU A 608 -0.17 5.04 -27.09
N GLY A 609 0.95 4.71 -27.76
CA GLY A 609 1.48 5.49 -28.87
C GLY A 609 2.06 6.86 -28.46
N LEU A 610 2.29 7.06 -27.16
CA LEU A 610 2.82 8.32 -26.63
C LEU A 610 4.34 8.34 -26.68
N ASN A 611 4.92 9.51 -26.96
CA ASN A 611 6.37 9.67 -26.97
C ASN A 611 6.89 10.06 -25.58
N PRO A 612 7.64 9.18 -24.87
CA PRO A 612 8.12 9.43 -23.52
C PRO A 612 9.15 10.55 -23.42
N LYS A 613 9.67 11.10 -24.54
CA LYS A 613 10.61 12.23 -24.52
C LYS A 613 9.92 13.57 -24.28
N HIS A 614 8.63 13.68 -24.60
CA HIS A 614 7.87 14.92 -24.45
C HIS A 614 7.04 14.98 -23.16
N LEU A 615 7.07 13.89 -22.38
CA LEU A 615 6.33 13.77 -21.13
C LEU A 615 7.25 14.00 -19.92
N THR A 616 6.70 14.66 -18.91
CA THR A 616 7.33 14.81 -17.60
C THR A 616 7.50 13.44 -16.94
N LYS A 617 8.56 13.27 -16.16
CA LYS A 617 8.87 12.01 -15.46
C LYS A 617 9.11 12.29 -14.00
N GLY A 618 8.79 11.30 -13.16
CA GLY A 618 9.29 11.24 -11.80
C GLY A 618 10.82 11.16 -11.78
N THR A 619 11.39 11.48 -10.63
CA THR A 619 12.83 11.35 -10.40
C THR A 619 13.13 9.90 -10.04
N GLU A 620 13.89 9.21 -10.89
CA GLU A 620 14.39 7.86 -10.57
C GLU A 620 15.47 7.93 -9.48
N LEU A 621 15.35 7.10 -8.44
CA LEU A 621 16.25 7.11 -7.27
C LEU A 621 17.34 6.02 -7.33
N ARG A 622 17.78 5.64 -8.54
CA ARG A 622 18.86 4.67 -8.75
C ARG A 622 20.22 5.33 -8.96
N ARG A 623 21.29 4.66 -8.54
CA ARG A 623 22.69 5.02 -8.82
C ARG A 623 22.98 4.81 -10.32
N LYS A 624 23.66 5.78 -10.95
CA LYS A 624 24.03 5.76 -12.37
C LYS A 624 25.41 5.15 -12.61
#